data_AF-A0A2V7UL97-F1
#
_entry.id   AF-A0A2V7UL97-F1
#
_cell.length_a   1.000
_cell.length_b   1.000
_cell.length_c   1.000
_cell.angle_alpha   90.00
_cell.angle_beta   90.00
_cell.angle_gamma   90.00
#
_symmetry.space_group_name_H-M   'P 1'
#
loop_
_entity.id
_entity.type
_entity.pdbx_description
1 polymer ?
#
loop_
_entity_poly.entity_id
_entity_poly.type
_entity_poly.pdbx_seq_one_letter_code
_entity_poly.pdbx_strand_id
1 'polypeptide(L)'
;GISLQASLQRILEYSARSTLRTELTVETENHPTLNYSMVDSDAGGVQAAAPGSVAREVAMLLNLIYGNRFQEVHVKTARVKVSSLPEARLARVGELSVSPSQVKPGEDMSVRVSVQPYRGEPFLKEFKVRVPPDTPKGPLNIIVSSARNLNGLEGPMLQQRFTGAPGVNEMIRFFNSLRRDDGLYLQLTRRSLGAVVEGETMPALPISVLFTLGSNRFSGEEYPAADLPVLEVSEKTDFVLSGGRRTVIVVR
;
A
#
# COMPACT_ATOMS: atom_id res chain seq x y z
N GLY A 1 25.40 -17.70 -10.86
CA GLY A 1 24.23 -18.24 -10.12
C GLY A 1 22.97 -17.94 -10.90
N ILE A 2 21.92 -18.75 -10.75
CA ILE A 2 20.60 -18.49 -11.36
C ILE A 2 19.97 -17.28 -10.64
N SER A 3 19.37 -16.35 -11.38
CA SER A 3 18.72 -15.17 -10.78
C SER A 3 17.43 -15.55 -10.03
N LEU A 4 16.99 -14.71 -9.07
CA LEU A 4 15.72 -14.93 -8.36
C LEU A 4 14.54 -15.03 -9.34
N GLN A 5 14.50 -14.18 -10.37
CA GLN A 5 13.47 -14.22 -11.40
C GLN A 5 13.47 -15.57 -12.14
N ALA A 6 14.63 -16.03 -12.61
CA ALA A 6 14.73 -17.30 -13.34
C ALA A 6 14.36 -18.50 -12.45
N SER A 7 14.74 -18.47 -11.16
CA SER A 7 14.36 -19.49 -10.19
C SER A 7 12.84 -19.51 -9.96
N LEU A 8 12.21 -18.36 -9.77
CA LEU A 8 10.76 -18.26 -9.61
C LEU A 8 10.02 -18.68 -10.88
N GLN A 9 10.47 -18.23 -12.05
CA GLN A 9 9.86 -18.58 -13.33
C GLN A 9 9.92 -20.09 -13.58
N ARG A 10 11.04 -20.74 -13.29
CA ARG A 10 11.19 -22.21 -13.43
C ARG A 10 10.33 -23.00 -12.45
N ILE A 11 10.22 -22.53 -11.19
CA ILE A 11 9.37 -23.19 -10.18
C ILE A 11 7.88 -23.03 -10.53
N LEU A 12 7.52 -21.88 -11.11
CA LEU A 12 6.15 -21.49 -11.42
C LEU A 12 5.74 -21.80 -12.87
N GLU A 13 6.64 -22.38 -13.68
CA GLU A 13 6.47 -22.63 -15.13
C GLU A 13 5.23 -23.47 -15.44
N TYR A 14 4.81 -24.31 -14.49
CA TYR A 14 3.60 -25.14 -14.57
C TYR A 14 2.48 -24.70 -13.61
N SER A 15 2.65 -23.60 -12.88
CA SER A 15 1.61 -23.09 -12.00
C SER A 15 0.54 -22.36 -12.83
N ALA A 16 -0.73 -22.75 -12.62
CA ALA A 16 -1.87 -21.99 -13.13
C ALA A 16 -1.90 -20.57 -12.51
N ARG A 17 -2.87 -19.74 -12.91
CA ARG A 17 -3.08 -18.38 -12.36
C ARG A 17 -2.78 -18.35 -10.87
N SER A 18 -1.77 -17.60 -10.46
CA SER A 18 -1.30 -17.69 -9.08
C SER A 18 -1.27 -16.33 -8.42
N THR A 19 -1.62 -16.34 -7.15
CA THR A 19 -1.33 -15.23 -6.25
C THR A 19 -0.02 -15.56 -5.55
N LEU A 20 0.99 -14.74 -5.76
CA LEU A 20 2.28 -14.86 -5.10
C LEU A 20 2.30 -13.95 -3.88
N ARG A 21 2.35 -14.57 -2.70
CA ARG A 21 2.66 -13.87 -1.46
C ARG A 21 4.15 -13.95 -1.21
N THR A 22 4.80 -12.81 -1.12
CA THR A 22 6.23 -12.73 -0.85
C THR A 22 6.48 -12.05 0.49
N GLU A 23 7.30 -12.68 1.32
CA GLU A 23 7.83 -12.13 2.56
C GLU A 23 9.35 -12.03 2.42
N LEU A 24 9.89 -10.83 2.58
CA LEU A 24 11.31 -10.52 2.60
C LEU A 24 11.70 -10.13 4.02
N THR A 25 12.69 -10.84 4.57
CA THR A 25 13.34 -10.48 5.83
C THR A 25 14.81 -10.26 5.57
N VAL A 26 15.33 -9.08 5.90
CA VAL A 26 16.76 -8.75 5.79
C VAL A 26 17.28 -8.41 7.18
N GLU A 27 18.12 -9.30 7.70
CA GLU A 27 18.84 -9.13 8.96
C GLU A 27 20.14 -8.38 8.69
N THR A 28 20.33 -7.29 9.43
CA THR A 28 21.46 -6.38 9.31
C THR A 28 22.25 -6.35 10.62
N GLU A 29 23.52 -6.00 10.54
CA GLU A 29 24.33 -5.77 11.73
C GLU A 29 24.06 -4.39 12.32
N ASN A 30 23.81 -4.32 13.63
CA ASN A 30 23.60 -3.08 14.39
C ASN A 30 22.44 -2.18 13.90
N HIS A 31 21.54 -2.72 13.08
CA HIS A 31 20.37 -2.04 12.53
C HIS A 31 19.11 -2.90 12.71
N PRO A 32 17.90 -2.29 12.70
CA PRO A 32 16.66 -3.03 12.68
C PRO A 32 16.58 -3.99 11.49
N THR A 33 15.92 -5.13 11.69
CA THR A 33 15.58 -6.05 10.61
C THR A 33 14.57 -5.38 9.67
N LEU A 34 14.83 -5.42 8.36
CA LEU A 34 13.83 -5.05 7.36
C LEU A 34 12.86 -6.22 7.17
N ASN A 35 11.58 -5.94 7.33
CA ASN A 35 10.48 -6.87 7.09
C ASN A 35 9.54 -6.26 6.08
N TYR A 36 9.42 -6.90 4.94
CA TYR A 36 8.58 -6.43 3.85
C TYR A 36 7.70 -7.56 3.32
N SER A 37 6.43 -7.26 3.06
CA SER A 37 5.51 -8.21 2.46
C SER A 37 4.82 -7.58 1.28
N MET A 38 4.78 -8.29 0.17
CA MET A 38 4.00 -7.92 -1.01
C MET A 38 3.13 -9.08 -1.43
N VAL A 39 2.01 -8.76 -2.06
CA VAL A 39 1.20 -9.76 -2.74
C VAL A 39 0.97 -9.31 -4.18
N ASP A 40 1.37 -10.18 -5.11
CA ASP A 40 1.15 -9.97 -6.53
C ASP A 40 0.25 -11.10 -7.05
N SER A 41 -0.59 -10.82 -8.03
CA SER A 41 -1.51 -11.81 -8.58
C SER A 41 -1.73 -11.49 -10.04
N ASP A 42 -1.55 -12.48 -10.89
CA ASP A 42 -1.75 -12.35 -12.32
C ASP A 42 -2.62 -13.49 -12.88
N ALA A 43 -2.95 -13.37 -14.17
CA ALA A 43 -3.78 -14.34 -14.87
C ALA A 43 -3.01 -15.62 -15.26
N GLY A 44 -1.75 -15.80 -14.85
CA GLY A 44 -0.87 -16.94 -15.15
C GLY A 44 -0.32 -16.98 -16.60
N GLY A 45 0.47 -18.01 -16.90
CA GLY A 45 1.03 -18.29 -18.22
C GLY A 45 2.50 -17.90 -18.41
N VAL A 46 3.06 -18.15 -19.60
CA VAL A 46 4.49 -17.90 -19.93
C VAL A 46 4.85 -16.41 -19.88
N GLN A 47 3.84 -15.51 -19.90
CA GLN A 47 3.98 -14.05 -19.78
C GLN A 47 3.56 -13.52 -18.40
N ALA A 48 3.45 -14.39 -17.38
CA ALA A 48 3.15 -13.99 -16.01
C ALA A 48 4.17 -12.93 -15.53
N ALA A 49 3.67 -11.74 -15.17
CA ALA A 49 4.49 -10.62 -14.73
C ALA A 49 4.89 -10.75 -13.25
N ALA A 50 4.13 -11.53 -12.44
CA ALA A 50 4.31 -11.60 -11.00
C ALA A 50 5.72 -12.06 -10.57
N PRO A 51 6.36 -13.10 -11.17
CA PRO A 51 7.72 -13.49 -10.81
C PRO A 51 8.76 -12.39 -11.04
N GLY A 52 8.63 -11.65 -12.15
CA GLY A 52 9.49 -10.51 -12.48
C GLY A 52 9.28 -9.35 -11.52
N SER A 53 8.03 -9.04 -11.17
CA SER A 53 7.68 -8.01 -10.18
C SER A 53 8.28 -8.31 -8.81
N VAL A 54 8.17 -9.56 -8.32
CA VAL A 54 8.76 -9.99 -7.05
C VAL A 54 10.28 -9.80 -7.07
N ALA A 55 10.95 -10.29 -8.10
CA ALA A 55 12.41 -10.18 -8.20
C ALA A 55 12.88 -8.72 -8.25
N ARG A 56 12.18 -7.88 -9.03
CA ARG A 56 12.47 -6.44 -9.15
C ARG A 56 12.28 -5.70 -7.83
N GLU A 57 11.22 -6.00 -7.08
CA GLU A 57 10.95 -5.37 -5.79
C GLU A 57 12.00 -5.76 -4.74
N VAL A 58 12.35 -7.05 -4.65
CA VAL A 58 13.41 -7.54 -3.75
C VAL A 58 14.76 -6.89 -4.09
N ALA A 59 15.12 -6.86 -5.37
CA ALA A 59 16.38 -6.24 -5.81
C ALA A 59 16.44 -4.75 -5.47
N MET A 60 15.32 -4.03 -5.66
CA MET A 60 15.21 -2.60 -5.32
C MET A 60 15.40 -2.37 -3.82
N LEU A 61 14.74 -3.12 -2.95
CA LEU A 61 14.90 -2.98 -1.49
C LEU A 61 16.32 -3.27 -1.02
N LEU A 62 16.96 -4.31 -1.57
CA LEU A 62 18.36 -4.61 -1.26
C LEU A 62 19.29 -3.49 -1.76
N ASN A 63 19.06 -2.98 -2.97
CA ASN A 63 19.82 -1.85 -3.51
C ASN A 63 19.66 -0.59 -2.66
N LEU A 64 18.48 -0.35 -2.07
CA LEU A 64 18.27 0.78 -1.15
C LEU A 64 19.01 0.61 0.18
N ILE A 65 19.20 -0.62 0.66
CA ILE A 65 20.03 -0.89 1.85
C ILE A 65 21.51 -0.68 1.50
N TYR A 66 22.02 -1.33 0.45
CA TYR A 66 23.45 -1.25 0.12
C TYR A 66 23.88 0.11 -0.41
N GLY A 67 23.05 0.73 -1.25
CA GLY A 67 23.28 2.05 -1.84
C GLY A 67 22.72 3.20 -1.01
N ASN A 68 22.45 2.98 0.28
CA ASN A 68 21.96 4.04 1.15
C ASN A 68 23.01 5.17 1.26
N ARG A 69 22.55 6.39 1.51
CA ARG A 69 23.39 7.60 1.52
C ARG A 69 24.12 7.89 2.84
N PHE A 70 23.93 7.06 3.88
CA PHE A 70 24.36 7.38 5.24
C PHE A 70 25.66 6.67 5.61
N GLN A 71 25.69 5.34 5.44
CA GLN A 71 26.83 4.52 5.82
C GLN A 71 26.74 3.13 5.18
N GLU A 72 27.84 2.39 5.20
CA GLU A 72 27.82 0.99 4.81
C GLU A 72 26.99 0.14 5.78
N VAL A 73 26.14 -0.75 5.24
CA VAL A 73 25.29 -1.65 6.01
C VAL A 73 25.69 -3.09 5.73
N HIS A 74 26.10 -3.80 6.78
CA HIS A 74 26.43 -5.22 6.71
C HIS A 74 25.16 -6.05 6.82
N VAL A 75 24.77 -6.71 5.73
CA VAL A 75 23.64 -7.65 5.72
C VAL A 75 24.13 -9.03 6.15
N LYS A 76 23.58 -9.54 7.25
CA LYS A 76 23.89 -10.89 7.77
C LYS A 76 23.15 -11.97 7.00
N THR A 77 21.87 -11.72 6.69
CA THR A 77 21.01 -12.70 6.02
C THR A 77 19.88 -11.98 5.30
N ALA A 78 19.58 -12.41 4.07
CA ALA A 78 18.37 -12.04 3.37
C ALA A 78 17.56 -13.30 3.06
N ARG A 79 16.34 -13.40 3.60
CA ARG A 79 15.42 -14.52 3.34
C ARG A 79 14.25 -14.01 2.51
N VAL A 80 14.00 -14.68 1.40
CA VAL A 80 12.81 -14.46 0.57
C VAL A 80 11.97 -15.71 0.64
N LYS A 81 10.75 -15.59 1.18
CA LYS A 81 9.76 -16.66 1.19
C LYS A 81 8.66 -16.30 0.21
N VAL A 82 8.54 -17.09 -0.87
CA VAL A 82 7.46 -16.96 -1.84
C VAL A 82 6.50 -18.12 -1.65
N SER A 83 5.22 -17.80 -1.45
CA SER A 83 4.12 -18.76 -1.37
C SER A 83 3.19 -18.53 -2.56
N SER A 84 2.97 -19.57 -3.36
CA SER A 84 2.01 -19.55 -4.46
C SER A 84 0.66 -20.09 -3.98
N LEU A 85 -0.39 -19.32 -4.19
CA LEU A 85 -1.76 -19.76 -3.99
C LEU A 85 -2.35 -20.14 -5.36
N PRO A 86 -2.97 -21.33 -5.52
CA PRO A 86 -3.46 -21.84 -6.80
C PRO A 86 -4.57 -21.02 -7.46
N GLU A 87 -5.15 -20.08 -6.73
CA GLU A 87 -6.25 -19.24 -7.20
C GLU A 87 -5.79 -17.78 -7.30
N ALA A 88 -6.15 -17.12 -8.40
CA ALA A 88 -6.05 -15.68 -8.51
C ALA A 88 -7.06 -15.02 -7.56
N ARG A 89 -6.58 -14.58 -6.39
CA ARG A 89 -7.37 -13.90 -5.36
C ARG A 89 -7.37 -12.41 -5.60
N LEU A 90 -7.74 -11.99 -6.80
CA LEU A 90 -7.87 -10.59 -7.16
C LEU A 90 -9.27 -10.09 -6.81
N ALA A 91 -9.35 -8.92 -6.17
CA ALA A 91 -10.61 -8.22 -5.97
C ALA A 91 -10.46 -6.72 -6.17
N ARG A 92 -11.57 -6.05 -6.52
CA ARG A 92 -11.65 -4.61 -6.64
C ARG A 92 -12.51 -4.04 -5.53
N VAL A 93 -12.09 -2.90 -4.98
CA VAL A 93 -12.91 -2.11 -4.06
C VAL A 93 -14.08 -1.52 -4.84
N GLY A 94 -15.29 -1.91 -4.45
CA GLY A 94 -16.56 -1.63 -5.10
C GLY A 94 -17.22 -0.35 -4.59
N GLU A 95 -18.51 -0.37 -4.31
CA GLU A 95 -19.29 0.78 -3.84
C GLU A 95 -19.07 1.04 -2.34
N LEU A 96 -19.19 2.30 -1.93
CA LEU A 96 -18.99 2.75 -0.56
C LEU A 96 -20.26 3.43 -0.04
N SER A 97 -20.70 3.04 1.15
CA SER A 97 -21.84 3.63 1.84
C SER A 97 -21.50 3.89 3.31
N VAL A 98 -22.06 4.95 3.88
CA VAL A 98 -21.78 5.38 5.26
C VAL A 98 -23.08 5.72 5.97
N SER A 99 -23.22 5.27 7.22
CA SER A 99 -24.37 5.56 8.06
C SER A 99 -23.95 5.80 9.52
N PRO A 100 -24.34 6.93 10.14
CA PRO A 100 -25.02 8.07 9.53
C PRO A 100 -24.06 8.92 8.67
N SER A 101 -24.59 9.71 7.73
CA SER A 101 -23.81 10.64 6.90
C SER A 101 -23.45 11.95 7.62
N GLN A 102 -23.92 12.12 8.87
CA GLN A 102 -23.63 13.26 9.72
C GLN A 102 -23.45 12.77 11.16
N VAL A 103 -22.37 13.21 11.80
CA VAL A 103 -21.90 12.72 13.10
C VAL A 103 -21.38 13.87 13.95
N LYS A 104 -21.28 13.66 15.26
CA LYS A 104 -20.51 14.53 16.16
C LYS A 104 -19.13 13.93 16.46
N PRO A 105 -18.17 14.74 16.92
CA PRO A 105 -16.91 14.20 17.43
C PRO A 105 -17.17 13.20 18.55
N GLY A 106 -16.50 12.05 18.50
CA GLY A 106 -16.69 10.97 19.47
C GLY A 106 -17.88 10.04 19.20
N GLU A 107 -18.68 10.25 18.15
CA GLU A 107 -19.76 9.34 17.74
C GLU A 107 -19.25 8.21 16.83
N ASP A 108 -20.01 7.11 16.80
CA ASP A 108 -19.73 5.95 15.95
C ASP A 108 -20.46 6.07 14.61
N MET A 109 -19.83 5.58 13.55
CA MET A 109 -20.42 5.37 12.23
C MET A 109 -20.10 3.98 11.69
N SER A 110 -20.99 3.48 10.84
CA SER A 110 -20.77 2.28 10.03
C SER A 110 -20.38 2.68 8.61
N VAL A 111 -19.26 2.14 8.14
CA VAL A 111 -18.79 2.30 6.76
C VAL A 111 -18.82 0.94 6.08
N ARG A 112 -19.70 0.79 5.09
CA ARG A 112 -19.87 -0.45 4.33
C ARG A 112 -19.32 -0.28 2.92
N VAL A 113 -18.49 -1.22 2.50
CA VAL A 113 -17.89 -1.25 1.17
C VAL A 113 -18.13 -2.60 0.52
N SER A 114 -18.51 -2.62 -0.75
CA SER A 114 -18.53 -3.87 -1.52
C SER A 114 -17.13 -4.21 -2.00
N VAL A 115 -16.77 -5.47 -1.92
CA VAL A 115 -15.54 -6.01 -2.51
C VAL A 115 -15.99 -6.95 -3.61
N GLN A 116 -15.49 -6.70 -4.82
CA GLN A 116 -15.83 -7.49 -6.01
C GLN A 116 -14.63 -8.36 -6.38
N PRO A 117 -14.63 -9.65 -6.01
CA PRO A 117 -13.69 -10.61 -6.57
C PRO A 117 -13.74 -10.61 -8.09
N TYR A 118 -12.60 -10.86 -8.73
CA TYR A 118 -12.54 -11.12 -10.17
C TYR A 118 -13.32 -12.39 -10.55
N ARG A 119 -13.43 -13.33 -9.62
CA ARG A 119 -14.24 -14.54 -9.72
C ARG A 119 -15.01 -14.76 -8.43
N GLY A 120 -16.30 -15.04 -8.54
CA GLY A 120 -17.21 -15.22 -7.41
C GLY A 120 -18.08 -14.00 -7.16
N GLU A 121 -18.95 -14.13 -6.17
CA GLU A 121 -19.93 -13.10 -5.82
C GLU A 121 -19.28 -11.94 -5.04
N PRO A 122 -19.72 -10.69 -5.28
CA PRO A 122 -19.36 -9.58 -4.40
C PRO A 122 -19.85 -9.82 -2.98
N PHE A 123 -19.05 -9.35 -2.01
CA PHE A 123 -19.38 -9.39 -0.60
C PHE A 123 -19.19 -8.02 0.04
N LEU A 124 -19.87 -7.78 1.17
CA LEU A 124 -19.76 -6.53 1.92
C LEU A 124 -18.75 -6.65 3.05
N LYS A 125 -17.95 -5.59 3.23
CA LYS A 125 -17.10 -5.36 4.40
C LYS A 125 -17.63 -4.15 5.15
N GLU A 126 -17.71 -4.28 6.47
CA GLU A 126 -18.21 -3.24 7.36
C GLU A 126 -17.15 -2.85 8.37
N PHE A 127 -16.86 -1.54 8.43
CA PHE A 127 -16.03 -0.95 9.46
C PHE A 127 -16.91 -0.21 10.44
N LYS A 128 -16.75 -0.50 11.73
CA LYS A 128 -17.28 0.32 12.81
C LYS A 128 -16.21 1.31 13.23
N VAL A 129 -16.46 2.59 12.99
CA VAL A 129 -15.46 3.64 13.15
C VAL A 129 -15.98 4.68 14.13
N ARG A 130 -15.20 4.95 15.18
CA ARG A 130 -15.47 6.06 16.09
C ARG A 130 -14.73 7.31 15.61
N VAL A 131 -15.46 8.40 15.40
CA VAL A 131 -14.85 9.69 15.08
C VAL A 131 -14.02 10.16 16.27
N PRO A 132 -12.74 10.54 16.11
CA PRO A 132 -11.97 11.06 17.22
C PRO A 132 -12.64 12.27 17.89
N PRO A 133 -12.70 12.36 19.23
CA PRO A 133 -13.40 13.43 19.95
C PRO A 133 -12.89 14.85 19.66
N ASP A 134 -11.65 14.97 19.20
CA ASP A 134 -10.97 16.21 18.84
C ASP A 134 -11.17 16.61 17.36
N THR A 135 -12.00 15.86 16.61
CA THR A 135 -12.30 16.16 15.21
C THR A 135 -13.07 17.49 15.11
N PRO A 136 -12.56 18.50 14.38
CA PRO A 136 -13.28 19.76 14.18
C PRO A 136 -14.55 19.57 13.35
N LYS A 137 -15.48 20.52 13.50
CA LYS A 137 -16.69 20.59 12.67
C LYS A 137 -16.33 20.85 11.20
N GLY A 138 -17.10 20.28 10.29
CA GLY A 138 -16.93 20.46 8.85
C GLY A 138 -16.90 19.15 8.06
N PRO A 139 -16.47 19.20 6.79
CA PRO A 139 -16.40 18.01 5.95
C PRO A 139 -15.29 17.06 6.41
N LEU A 140 -15.63 15.79 6.54
CA LEU A 140 -14.69 14.71 6.83
C LEU A 140 -14.73 13.71 5.67
N ASN A 141 -13.59 13.48 5.04
CA ASN A 141 -13.48 12.49 3.98
C ASN A 141 -13.29 11.11 4.58
N ILE A 142 -13.92 10.13 3.94
CA ILE A 142 -13.73 8.72 4.23
C ILE A 142 -13.20 8.09 2.96
N ILE A 143 -12.01 7.51 3.05
CA ILE A 143 -11.38 6.78 1.95
C ILE A 143 -11.33 5.31 2.37
N VAL A 144 -11.83 4.42 1.52
CA VAL A 144 -11.68 2.97 1.69
C VAL A 144 -10.94 2.43 0.49
N SER A 145 -9.75 1.85 0.69
CA SER A 145 -8.79 1.61 -0.37
C SER A 145 -7.90 0.39 -0.13
N SER A 146 -7.40 -0.18 -1.22
CA SER A 146 -6.23 -1.06 -1.18
C SER A 146 -4.97 -0.29 -0.74
N ALA A 147 -3.99 -1.00 -0.15
CA ALA A 147 -2.70 -0.43 0.23
C ALA A 147 -2.01 0.29 -0.93
N ARG A 148 -1.95 -0.36 -2.11
CA ARG A 148 -1.25 0.19 -3.29
C ARG A 148 -1.87 1.51 -3.76
N ASN A 149 -3.20 1.59 -3.79
CA ASN A 149 -3.89 2.81 -4.17
C ASN A 149 -3.70 3.91 -3.11
N LEU A 150 -3.76 3.58 -1.82
CA LEU A 150 -3.58 4.56 -0.74
C LEU A 150 -2.14 5.09 -0.67
N ASN A 151 -1.15 4.21 -0.82
CA ASN A 151 0.27 4.59 -0.91
C ASN A 151 0.55 5.45 -2.14
N GLY A 152 -0.16 5.24 -3.25
CA GLY A 152 -0.08 6.10 -4.43
C GLY A 152 -0.60 7.52 -4.17
N LEU A 153 -1.75 7.64 -3.48
CA LEU A 153 -2.31 8.94 -3.07
C LEU A 153 -1.37 9.69 -2.11
N GLU A 154 -0.70 8.96 -1.21
CA GLU A 154 0.28 9.50 -0.26
C GLU A 154 1.71 9.55 -0.81
N GLY A 155 1.92 9.26 -2.09
CA GLY A 155 3.23 9.09 -2.72
C GLY A 155 4.22 10.22 -2.39
N PRO A 156 3.85 11.50 -2.59
CA PRO A 156 4.72 12.63 -2.25
C PRO A 156 5.11 12.68 -0.76
N MET A 157 4.16 12.44 0.15
CA MET A 157 4.43 12.42 1.60
C MET A 157 5.34 11.25 1.99
N LEU A 158 5.10 10.06 1.44
CA LEU A 158 5.95 8.88 1.66
C LEU A 158 7.37 9.12 1.15
N GLN A 159 7.51 9.76 -0.02
CA GLN A 159 8.81 10.13 -0.57
C GLN A 159 9.52 11.18 0.30
N GLN A 160 8.80 12.18 0.82
CA GLN A 160 9.36 13.15 1.77
C GLN A 160 9.81 12.49 3.07
N ARG A 161 9.01 11.57 3.63
CA ARG A 161 9.39 10.81 4.83
C ARG A 161 10.64 9.96 4.60
N PHE A 162 10.74 9.32 3.44
CA PHE A 162 11.92 8.56 3.06
C PHE A 162 13.16 9.45 2.88
N THR A 163 13.04 10.52 2.09
CA THR A 163 14.15 11.45 1.82
C THR A 163 14.52 12.32 3.03
N GLY A 164 13.64 12.45 4.01
CA GLY A 164 13.87 13.11 5.30
C GLY A 164 14.38 12.18 6.40
N ALA A 165 14.51 10.87 6.15
CA ALA A 165 15.05 9.95 7.15
C ALA A 165 16.48 10.37 7.56
N PRO A 166 16.78 10.52 8.87
CA PRO A 166 18.09 10.97 9.34
C PRO A 166 19.17 9.88 9.30
N GLY A 167 18.80 8.62 9.06
CA GLY A 167 19.74 7.51 9.04
C GLY A 167 19.12 6.19 8.58
N VAL A 168 19.96 5.15 8.53
CA VAL A 168 19.59 3.78 8.11
C VAL A 168 18.46 3.23 8.98
N ASN A 169 18.50 3.47 10.29
CA ASN A 169 17.51 2.94 11.23
C ASN A 169 16.10 3.46 10.91
N GLU A 170 15.97 4.76 10.70
CA GLU A 170 14.72 5.43 10.34
C GLU A 170 14.25 5.04 8.95
N MET A 171 15.18 4.88 8.01
CA MET A 171 14.88 4.37 6.67
C MET A 171 14.30 2.95 6.72
N ILE A 172 14.89 2.03 7.49
CA ILE A 172 14.36 0.67 7.66
C ILE A 172 13.01 0.70 8.39
N ARG A 173 12.87 1.51 9.44
CA ARG A 173 11.59 1.70 10.13
C ARG A 173 10.51 2.23 9.19
N PHE A 174 10.86 3.12 8.27
CA PHE A 174 9.95 3.61 7.24
C PHE A 174 9.45 2.47 6.36
N PHE A 175 10.34 1.61 5.82
CA PHE A 175 9.92 0.45 5.02
C PHE A 175 9.04 -0.53 5.80
N ASN A 176 9.39 -0.80 7.05
CA ASN A 176 8.60 -1.66 7.93
C ASN A 176 7.23 -1.06 8.28
N SER A 177 7.06 0.26 8.14
CA SER A 177 5.79 0.96 8.37
C SER A 177 4.87 1.01 7.15
N LEU A 178 5.32 0.53 5.99
CA LEU A 178 4.50 0.52 4.78
C LEU A 178 3.32 -0.44 4.94
N ARG A 179 2.19 -0.05 4.35
CA ARG A 179 0.95 -0.82 4.37
C ARG A 179 1.13 -2.16 3.68
N ARG A 180 0.56 -3.21 4.28
CA ARG A 180 0.52 -4.56 3.69
C ARG A 180 -0.48 -4.61 2.54
N ASP A 181 -0.10 -5.26 1.44
CA ASP A 181 -0.92 -5.39 0.24
C ASP A 181 -2.21 -6.23 0.42
N ASP A 182 -2.29 -7.04 1.48
CA ASP A 182 -3.44 -7.90 1.80
C ASP A 182 -4.44 -7.24 2.77
N GLY A 183 -4.43 -5.91 2.85
CA GLY A 183 -5.31 -5.12 3.70
C GLY A 183 -6.30 -4.26 2.91
N LEU A 184 -7.51 -4.13 3.46
CA LEU A 184 -8.48 -3.09 3.12
C LEU A 184 -8.37 -1.98 4.18
N TYR A 185 -8.00 -0.79 3.75
CA TYR A 185 -7.72 0.35 4.63
C TYR A 185 -8.86 1.34 4.58
N LEU A 186 -9.35 1.77 5.73
CA LEU A 186 -10.23 2.91 5.89
C LEU A 186 -9.45 4.05 6.53
N GLN A 187 -9.46 5.20 5.88
CA GLN A 187 -8.81 6.41 6.36
C GLN A 187 -9.84 7.54 6.48
N LEU A 188 -9.83 8.19 7.65
CA LEU A 188 -10.53 9.46 7.85
C LEU A 188 -9.53 10.57 7.57
N THR A 189 -9.88 11.49 6.67
CA THR A 189 -9.00 12.63 6.36
C THR A 189 -9.76 13.94 6.32
N ARG A 190 -9.08 15.02 6.70
CA ARG A 190 -9.62 16.37 6.58
C ARG A 190 -8.99 17.05 5.39
N ARG A 191 -9.80 17.75 4.59
CA ARG A 191 -9.28 18.67 3.59
C ARG A 191 -8.55 19.81 4.31
N SER A 192 -7.26 19.95 4.08
CA SER A 192 -6.61 21.26 4.20
C SER A 192 -7.14 22.16 3.07
N LEU A 193 -7.48 23.41 3.39
CA LEU A 193 -7.91 24.42 2.42
C LEU A 193 -6.94 24.41 1.20
N GLY A 194 -7.44 24.09 0.00
CA GLY A 194 -6.63 24.16 -1.22
C GLY A 194 -6.92 23.20 -2.38
N ALA A 195 -7.83 22.22 -2.30
CA ALA A 195 -8.03 21.32 -3.45
C ALA A 195 -9.46 20.79 -3.64
N VAL A 196 -10.03 21.12 -4.81
CA VAL A 196 -11.05 20.31 -5.49
C VAL A 196 -10.28 19.44 -6.49
N VAL A 197 -10.27 18.13 -6.28
CA VAL A 197 -9.74 17.18 -7.26
C VAL A 197 -10.95 16.48 -7.89
N GLU A 198 -11.44 17.03 -9.01
CA GLU A 198 -12.00 16.18 -10.07
C GLU A 198 -10.82 15.63 -10.84
N GLY A 199 -10.30 14.50 -10.38
CA GLY A 199 -9.15 13.87 -10.98
C GLY A 199 -9.36 12.37 -10.93
N GLU A 200 -9.43 11.77 -12.11
CA GLU A 200 -9.46 10.33 -12.29
C GLU A 200 -8.35 9.66 -11.46
N THR A 201 -8.65 8.44 -11.02
CA THR A 201 -7.78 7.54 -10.27
C THR A 201 -6.33 7.62 -10.76
N MET A 202 -5.42 8.11 -9.91
CA MET A 202 -4.00 7.91 -10.16
C MET A 202 -3.73 6.40 -10.24
N PRO A 203 -3.03 5.91 -11.29
CA PRO A 203 -2.72 4.49 -11.38
C PRO A 203 -1.89 4.09 -10.17
N ALA A 204 -2.32 3.04 -9.47
CA ALA A 204 -1.69 2.56 -8.24
C ALA A 204 -0.22 2.21 -8.50
N LEU A 205 0.71 3.05 -8.03
CA LEU A 205 2.13 2.88 -8.30
C LEU A 205 2.73 1.80 -7.39
N PRO A 206 3.51 0.84 -7.94
CA PRO A 206 4.36 -0.02 -7.12
C PRO A 206 5.36 0.80 -6.30
N ILE A 207 5.73 0.30 -5.12
CA ILE A 207 6.70 0.94 -4.20
C ILE A 207 8.05 1.17 -4.90
N SER A 208 8.53 0.20 -5.68
CA SER A 208 9.68 0.40 -6.57
C SER A 208 9.60 1.66 -7.43
N VAL A 209 8.43 2.02 -7.97
CA VAL A 209 8.28 3.22 -8.81
C VAL A 209 8.31 4.50 -7.98
N LEU A 210 7.77 4.48 -6.75
CA LEU A 210 7.82 5.64 -5.83
C LEU A 210 9.25 6.12 -5.57
N PHE A 211 10.21 5.19 -5.49
CA PHE A 211 11.58 5.51 -5.07
C PHE A 211 12.61 5.51 -6.20
N THR A 212 12.28 5.00 -7.40
CA THR A 212 13.14 5.14 -8.59
C THR A 212 13.11 6.54 -9.22
N LEU A 213 12.13 7.37 -8.87
CA LEU A 213 11.96 8.73 -9.43
C LEU A 213 12.92 9.77 -8.82
N GLY A 214 13.91 9.35 -8.02
CA GLY A 214 14.90 10.22 -7.39
C GLY A 214 15.85 10.98 -8.32
N SER A 215 15.70 10.87 -9.65
CA SER A 215 16.57 11.53 -10.65
C SER A 215 15.90 12.63 -11.47
N ASN A 216 14.58 12.87 -11.34
CA ASN A 216 13.96 14.02 -12.00
C ASN A 216 13.36 14.95 -10.94
N ARG A 217 13.98 16.12 -10.79
CA ARG A 217 13.37 17.26 -10.10
C ARG A 217 12.09 17.61 -10.87
N PHE A 218 10.95 17.12 -10.42
CA PHE A 218 9.67 17.68 -10.83
C PHE A 218 9.61 19.09 -10.24
N SER A 219 9.86 20.05 -11.13
CA SER A 219 9.83 21.47 -10.88
C SER A 219 8.40 21.91 -10.56
N GLY A 220 8.21 22.54 -9.40
CA GLY A 220 7.30 23.68 -9.28
C GLY A 220 5.79 23.42 -9.22
N GLU A 221 5.31 22.21 -8.92
CA GLU A 221 3.93 22.06 -8.48
C GLU A 221 3.90 22.03 -6.94
N GLU A 222 3.32 23.08 -6.36
CA GLU A 222 2.85 23.05 -4.97
C GLU A 222 1.90 21.86 -4.86
N TYR A 223 2.37 20.75 -4.29
CA TYR A 223 1.50 19.63 -3.99
C TYR A 223 0.43 20.14 -3.03
N PRO A 224 -0.86 20.09 -3.40
CA PRO A 224 -1.92 20.53 -2.51
C PRO A 224 -1.79 19.79 -1.20
N ALA A 225 -1.93 20.53 -0.09
CA ALA A 225 -1.73 20.01 1.25
C ALA A 225 -2.46 18.68 1.41
N ALA A 226 -1.69 17.61 1.53
CA ALA A 226 -2.29 16.29 1.53
C ALA A 226 -3.19 16.16 2.77
N ASP A 227 -4.36 15.60 2.50
CA ASP A 227 -5.37 15.22 3.46
C ASP A 227 -4.70 14.66 4.74
N LEU A 228 -4.80 15.40 5.86
CA LEU A 228 -4.18 14.96 7.11
C LEU A 228 -4.94 13.76 7.65
N PRO A 229 -4.30 12.59 7.86
CA PRO A 229 -4.95 11.43 8.46
C PRO A 229 -5.39 11.77 9.88
N VAL A 230 -6.68 11.58 10.14
CA VAL A 230 -7.29 11.67 11.47
C VAL A 230 -7.34 10.30 12.12
N LEU A 231 -7.59 9.26 11.31
CA LEU A 231 -7.66 7.88 11.76
C LEU A 231 -7.38 6.96 10.57
N GLU A 232 -6.68 5.86 10.82
CA GLU A 232 -6.57 4.76 9.89
C GLU A 232 -6.91 3.46 10.61
N VAL A 233 -7.76 2.64 9.99
CA VAL A 233 -8.06 1.28 10.43
C VAL A 233 -7.93 0.35 9.23
N SER A 234 -7.52 -0.89 9.49
CA SER A 234 -7.31 -1.89 8.44
C SER A 234 -7.97 -3.20 8.78
N GLU A 235 -8.57 -3.86 7.80
CA GLU A 235 -8.96 -5.26 7.88
C GLU A 235 -8.13 -6.11 6.92
N LYS A 236 -7.69 -7.28 7.39
CA LYS A 236 -7.06 -8.27 6.51
C LYS A 236 -8.10 -8.88 5.57
N THR A 237 -7.72 -9.07 4.32
CA THR A 237 -8.53 -9.78 3.33
C THR A 237 -7.77 -10.98 2.77
N ASP A 238 -8.53 -11.97 2.31
CA ASP A 238 -7.95 -13.09 1.55
C ASP A 238 -7.56 -12.71 0.11
N PHE A 239 -7.97 -11.51 -0.32
CA PHE A 239 -7.76 -10.99 -1.67
C PHE A 239 -6.64 -9.94 -1.71
N VAL A 240 -5.97 -9.88 -2.86
CA VAL A 240 -5.19 -8.72 -3.30
C VAL A 240 -6.16 -7.71 -3.86
N LEU A 241 -6.28 -6.58 -3.15
CA LEU A 241 -7.25 -5.55 -3.49
C LEU A 241 -6.67 -4.54 -4.46
N SER A 242 -7.54 -4.02 -5.31
CA SER A 242 -7.23 -2.93 -6.24
C SER A 242 -8.27 -1.82 -6.16
N GLY A 243 -7.82 -0.59 -6.41
CA GLY A 243 -8.64 0.61 -6.37
C GLY A 243 -8.97 1.09 -4.95
N GLY A 244 -9.88 2.06 -4.90
CA GLY A 244 -10.41 2.64 -3.69
C GLY A 244 -11.61 3.53 -3.99
N ARG A 245 -12.39 3.84 -2.95
CA ARG A 245 -13.50 4.78 -3.00
C ARG A 245 -13.33 5.85 -1.95
N ARG A 246 -13.90 7.02 -2.26
CA ARG A 246 -13.97 8.16 -1.37
C ARG A 246 -15.40 8.62 -1.26
N THR A 247 -15.80 9.03 -0.06
CA THR A 247 -17.03 9.77 0.19
C THR A 247 -16.77 10.84 1.23
N VAL A 248 -17.74 11.73 1.43
CA VAL A 248 -17.66 12.83 2.39
C VAL A 248 -18.86 12.77 3.32
N ILE A 249 -18.61 12.94 4.61
CA ILE A 249 -19.63 13.14 5.64
C ILE A 249 -19.44 14.48 6.34
N VAL A 250 -20.39 14.88 7.18
CA VAL A 250 -20.33 16.13 7.92
C VAL A 250 -20.18 15.87 9.42
N VAL A 251 -19.16 16.50 10.03
CA VAL A 251 -18.99 16.59 11.48
C VAL A 251 -19.69 17.86 11.98
N ARG A 252 -20.68 17.72 12.86
CA ARG A 252 -21.54 18.81 13.37
C ARG A 252 -21.12 19.38 14.72
#